data_AF-A0A413V124-F1
#
_entry.id   AF-A0A413V124-F1
#
_cell.length_a   1.000
_cell.length_b   1.000
_cell.length_c   1.000
_cell.angle_alpha   90.00
_cell.angle_beta   90.00
_cell.angle_gamma   90.00
#
_symmetry.space_group_name_H-M   'P 1'
#
loop_
_entity.id
_entity.type
_entity.pdbx_description
1 polymer ?
#
loop_
_entity_poly.entity_id
_entity_poly.type
_entity_poly.pdbx_seq_one_letter_code
_entity_poly.pdbx_strand_id
1 'polypeptide(L)' 'IREIRIEDLLGRDEIEINMLEIIKNFTGKTILVTGAAGSIGSELCRQLATFGIKQLVLFDNAETPMHELRLELERFFPE' A
#
# COMPACT_ATOMS: atom_id res chain seq x y z
N ILE A 1 -20.41 27.36 -19.71
CA ILE A 1 -18.93 27.40 -19.69
C ILE A 1 -18.50 26.11 -19.03
N ARG A 2 -17.68 25.28 -19.70
CA ARG A 2 -17.28 23.96 -19.18
C ARG A 2 -16.11 24.16 -18.21
N GLU A 3 -16.21 23.64 -16.99
CA GLU A 3 -15.09 23.63 -16.05
C GLU A 3 -13.97 22.77 -16.62
N ILE A 4 -12.79 23.38 -16.75
CA ILE A 4 -11.56 22.72 -17.21
C ILE A 4 -11.04 21.91 -16.04
N ARG A 5 -10.86 20.60 -16.25
CA ARG A 5 -10.29 19.71 -15.22
C ARG A 5 -8.78 19.60 -15.43
N ILE A 6 -8.05 19.18 -14.39
CA ILE A 6 -6.58 19.04 -14.44
C ILE A 6 -6.18 18.05 -15.56
N GLU A 7 -7.00 17.03 -15.77
CA GLU A 7 -6.84 16.00 -16.79
C GLU A 7 -6.81 16.56 -18.22
N ASP A 8 -7.62 17.60 -18.53
CA ASP A 8 -7.67 18.24 -19.84
C ASP A 8 -6.36 18.99 -20.19
N LEU A 9 -5.59 19.37 -19.16
CA LEU A 9 -4.33 20.12 -19.29
C LEU A 9 -3.09 19.22 -19.44
N LEU A 10 -3.18 17.96 -19.01
CA LEU A 10 -2.03 17.04 -18.95
C LEU A 10 -1.81 16.25 -20.26
N GLY A 11 -2.77 16.26 -21.19
CA GLY A 11 -2.62 15.77 -22.57
C GLY A 11 -2.21 14.30 -22.72
N ARG A 12 -2.33 13.51 -21.66
CA ARG A 12 -1.97 12.09 -21.61
C ARG A 12 -3.18 11.29 -21.15
N ASP A 13 -3.37 10.10 -21.72
CA ASP A 13 -4.39 9.17 -21.26
C ASP A 13 -4.18 8.89 -19.77
N GLU A 14 -5.30 8.79 -19.04
CA GLU A 14 -5.28 8.42 -17.63
C GLU A 14 -4.66 7.03 -17.49
N ILE A 15 -3.71 6.88 -16.56
CA ILE A 15 -3.07 5.59 -16.32
C ILE A 15 -4.10 4.72 -15.60
N GLU A 16 -4.72 3.79 -16.32
CA GLU A 16 -5.56 2.76 -15.71
C GLU A 16 -4.67 1.77 -14.94
N ILE A 17 -4.75 1.83 -13.61
CA ILE A 17 -4.05 0.90 -12.73
C ILE A 17 -4.88 -0.39 -12.62
N ASN A 18 -4.39 -1.48 -13.21
CA ASN A 18 -5.03 -2.79 -13.10
C ASN A 18 -4.79 -3.41 -11.72
N MET A 19 -5.65 -3.05 -10.77
CA MET A 19 -5.56 -3.53 -9.39
C MET A 19 -5.67 -5.06 -9.26
N LEU A 20 -6.44 -5.72 -10.14
CA LEU A 20 -6.60 -7.18 -10.09
C LEU A 20 -5.30 -7.90 -10.44
N GLU A 21 -4.57 -7.40 -11.44
CA GLU A 21 -3.26 -7.94 -11.82
C GLU A 21 -2.22 -7.69 -10.74
N ILE A 22 -2.24 -6.51 -10.12
CA ILE A 22 -1.38 -6.18 -8.97
C ILE A 22 -1.64 -7.17 -7.83
N ILE A 23 -2.88 -7.33 -7.38
CA ILE A 23 -3.24 -8.25 -6.29
C ILE A 23 -2.75 -9.66 -6.59
N LYS A 24 -3.03 -10.18 -7.80
CA LYS A 24 -2.61 -11.51 -8.24
C LYS A 24 -1.10 -11.72 -8.17
N ASN A 25 -0.30 -10.68 -8.38
CA ASN A 25 1.15 -10.76 -8.29
C ASN A 25 1.68 -10.95 -6.85
N PHE A 26 0.89 -10.57 -5.84
CA PHE A 26 1.27 -10.66 -4.42
C PHE A 26 0.60 -11.82 -3.68
N THR A 27 -0.59 -12.26 -4.10
CA THR A 27 -1.35 -13.32 -3.44
C THR A 27 -0.50 -14.57 -3.14
N GLY A 28 -0.56 -15.06 -1.90
CA GLY A 28 0.16 -16.25 -1.45
C GLY A 28 1.68 -16.10 -1.28
N LYS A 29 2.25 -14.90 -1.46
CA LYS A 29 3.69 -14.66 -1.30
C LYS A 29 4.03 -14.09 0.08
N THR A 30 5.28 -14.28 0.52
CA THR A 30 5.83 -13.59 1.68
C THR A 30 6.52 -12.31 1.21
N ILE A 31 6.14 -11.17 1.79
CA ILE A 31 6.60 -9.84 1.37
C ILE A 31 7.33 -9.16 2.53
N LEU A 32 8.51 -8.60 2.26
CA LEU A 32 9.27 -7.75 3.18
C LEU A 32 9.18 -6.29 2.71
N VAL A 33 8.73 -5.40 3.58
CA VAL A 33 8.72 -3.96 3.35
C VAL A 33 9.82 -3.32 4.19
N THR A 34 10.83 -2.76 3.53
CA THR A 34 11.86 -1.93 4.17
C THR A 34 11.39 -0.48 4.23
N GLY A 35 11.70 0.23 5.31
CA GLY A 35 11.16 1.58 5.50
C GLY A 35 9.66 1.55 5.83
N ALA A 36 9.19 0.47 6.47
CA ALA A 36 7.77 0.22 6.73
C ALA A 36 7.11 1.31 7.59
N ALA A 37 7.86 1.97 8.46
CA ALA A 37 7.34 3.04 9.31
C ALA A 37 7.34 4.41 8.61
N GLY A 38 7.87 4.51 7.38
CA GLY A 38 7.78 5.71 6.55
C GLY A 38 6.39 5.92 5.93
N SER A 39 6.13 7.11 5.41
CA SER A 39 4.82 7.45 4.82
C SER A 39 4.42 6.53 3.66
N ILE A 40 5.38 6.17 2.79
CA ILE A 40 5.12 5.25 1.66
C ILE A 40 5.08 3.80 2.15
N GLY A 41 6.03 3.39 3.00
CA GLY A 41 6.12 2.01 3.49
C GLY A 41 4.88 1.60 4.29
N SER A 42 4.35 2.49 5.12
CA SER A 42 3.14 2.22 5.92
C SER A 42 1.91 2.05 5.04
N GLU A 43 1.79 2.85 3.96
CA GLU A 43 0.71 2.73 3.00
C GLU A 43 0.81 1.44 2.18
N LEU A 44 2.02 1.04 1.78
CA LEU A 44 2.25 -0.26 1.15
C LEU A 44 1.86 -1.40 2.09
N CYS A 45 2.20 -1.32 3.38
CA CYS A 45 1.82 -2.34 4.36
C CYS A 45 0.30 -2.48 4.48
N ARG A 46 -0.44 -1.35 4.55
CA ARG A 46 -1.91 -1.34 4.58
C ARG A 46 -2.52 -2.01 3.34
N GLN A 47 -2.01 -1.69 2.16
CA GLN A 47 -2.52 -2.27 0.92
C GLN A 47 -2.21 -3.77 0.83
N LEU A 48 -0.96 -4.15 1.11
CA LEU A 48 -0.51 -5.54 1.07
C LEU A 48 -1.27 -6.43 2.06
N ALA A 49 -1.67 -5.89 3.22
CA ALA A 49 -2.51 -6.60 4.19
C ALA A 49 -3.87 -7.04 3.60
N THR A 50 -4.37 -6.38 2.55
CA THR A 50 -5.64 -6.73 1.88
C THR A 50 -5.50 -7.68 0.69
N PHE A 51 -4.27 -7.97 0.23
CA PHE A 51 -4.03 -8.66 -1.05
C PHE A 51 -3.97 -10.20 -0.95
N GLY A 52 -4.31 -10.76 0.21
CA GLY A 52 -4.26 -12.22 0.43
C GLY A 52 -2.83 -12.78 0.32
N ILE A 53 -1.83 -11.99 0.77
CA ILE A 53 -0.44 -12.45 0.86
C ILE A 53 -0.29 -13.52 1.95
N LYS A 54 0.76 -14.34 1.86
CA LYS A 54 1.04 -15.38 2.86
C LYS A 54 1.56 -14.79 4.17
N GLN A 55 2.41 -13.77 4.09
CA GLN A 55 3.02 -13.13 5.26
C GLN A 55 3.55 -11.76 4.89
N LEU A 56 3.30 -10.77 5.75
CA LEU A 56 3.88 -9.43 5.67
C LEU A 56 4.96 -9.28 6.75
N VAL A 57 6.16 -8.89 6.35
CA VAL A 57 7.28 -8.59 7.26
C VAL A 57 7.59 -7.10 7.14
N LEU A 58 7.51 -6.39 8.27
CA LEU A 58 7.79 -4.96 8.34
C LEU A 58 9.21 -4.77 8.88
N PHE A 59 10.02 -3.96 8.20
CA PHE A 59 11.38 -3.64 8.62
C PHE A 59 11.64 -2.14 8.59
N ASP A 60 12.03 -1.59 9.73
CA ASP A 60 12.35 -0.17 9.91
C ASP A 60 13.21 0.05 11.16
N ASN A 61 13.92 1.17 11.24
CA ASN A 61 14.66 1.58 12.43
C ASN A 61 13.85 2.53 13.34
N ALA A 62 12.76 3.11 12.85
CA ALA A 62 11.94 4.05 13.59
C ALA A 62 10.94 3.32 14.50
N GLU A 63 11.30 3.16 15.77
CA GLU A 63 10.56 2.34 16.74
C GLU A 63 9.12 2.84 17.01
N THR A 64 8.92 4.12 17.33
CA THR A 64 7.60 4.67 17.63
C THR A 64 6.59 4.50 16.49
N PRO A 65 6.85 4.98 15.25
CA PRO A 65 5.91 4.80 14.16
C PRO A 65 5.75 3.33 13.74
N MET A 66 6.77 2.48 13.93
CA MET A 66 6.64 1.04 13.71
C MET A 66 5.67 0.41 14.73
N HIS A 67 5.75 0.80 16.00
CA HIS A 67 4.84 0.33 17.03
C HIS A 67 3.39 0.76 16.76
N GLU A 68 3.20 2.02 16.35
CA GLU A 68 1.89 2.55 15.95
C GLU A 68 1.32 1.79 14.75
N LEU A 69 2.12 1.59 13.69
CA LEU A 69 1.71 0.83 12.52
C LEU A 69 1.38 -0.63 12.85
N ARG A 70 2.15 -1.27 13.74
CA ARG A 70 1.85 -2.62 14.21
C ARG A 70 0.49 -2.68 14.90
N LEU A 71 0.22 -1.76 15.84
CA LEU A 71 -1.08 -1.69 16.52
C LEU A 71 -2.23 -1.41 15.55
N GLU A 72 -2.01 -0.54 14.57
CA GLU A 72 -2.97 -0.25 13.50
C GLU A 72 -3.30 -1.53 12.72
N LEU A 73 -2.28 -2.23 12.22
CA LEU A 73 -2.47 -3.43 11.40
C LEU A 73 -3.11 -4.56 12.22
N GLU A 74 -2.69 -4.80 13.47
CA GLU A 74 -3.31 -5.80 14.36
C GLU A 74 -4.79 -5.49 14.63
N ARG A 75 -5.16 -4.20 14.67
CA ARG A 75 -6.54 -3.78 14.89
C ARG A 75 -7.43 -3.99 13.66
N PHE A 76 -6.92 -3.73 12.46
CA PHE A 76 -7.69 -3.80 11.22
C PHE A 76 -7.59 -5.17 10.51
N PHE A 77 -6.53 -5.94 10.78
CA PHE A 77 -6.22 -7.23 10.15
C PHE A 77 -5.76 -8.26 11.21
N PRO A 78 -6.68 -8.78 12.04
CA PRO A 78 -6.36 -9.65 13.18
C PRO A 78 -6.05 -11.12 12.84
N GLU A 79 -6.12 -11.53 11.57
CA GLU A 79 -5.87 -12.89 11.06
C GLU A 79 -4.60 -12.94 10.20
#